data_AF-A0A177C2C8-F1
#
_entry.id   AF-A0A177C2C8-F1
#
_cell.length_a   1.000
_cell.length_b   1.000
_cell.length_c   1.000
_cell.angle_alpha   90.00
_cell.angle_beta   90.00
_cell.angle_gamma   90.00
#
_symmetry.space_group_name_H-M   'P 1'
#
loop_
_entity.id
_entity.type
_entity.pdbx_description
1 polymer ?
#
loop_
_entity_poly.entity_id
_entity_poly.type
_entity_poly.pdbx_seq_one_letter_code
_entity_poly.pdbx_strand_id
1 'polypeptide(L)'
;MHLARTLRDFGNYAVLDFVSTLVHKVIYVFLQAYACWWCRAWDRYHAAGGHGRLFQMLGKRMGGAVPRLLGVPVKLGRVESLLGDSGLREGKEGRLRGRVPSAHDFEVWRFEDADADADADVQGADVRRLIEKTLSEWEV
;
A
#
# COMPACT_ATOMS: atom_id res chain seq x y z
N MET A 1 -35.41 5.15 7.18
CA MET A 1 -34.17 5.17 8.01
C MET A 1 -32.95 4.53 7.30
N HIS A 2 -32.83 4.60 5.96
CA HIS A 2 -31.71 3.96 5.23
C HIS A 2 -30.59 4.91 4.76
N LEU A 3 -30.81 6.23 4.76
CA LEU A 3 -29.84 7.23 4.27
C LEU A 3 -28.63 7.45 5.19
N ALA A 4 -28.75 7.16 6.50
CA ALA A 4 -27.66 7.34 7.45
C ALA A 4 -26.57 6.25 7.35
N ARG A 5 -26.90 5.08 6.77
CA ARG A 5 -25.94 3.97 6.58
C ARG A 5 -25.01 4.24 5.41
N THR A 6 -25.54 4.73 4.28
CA THR A 6 -24.75 5.00 3.07
C THR A 6 -23.73 6.12 3.27
N LEU A 7 -24.07 7.20 3.99
CA LEU A 7 -23.12 8.29 4.27
C LEU A 7 -21.94 7.86 5.15
N ARG A 8 -22.14 6.92 6.08
CA ARG A 8 -21.05 6.33 6.89
C ARG A 8 -20.06 5.53 6.03
N ASP A 9 -20.58 4.82 5.03
CA ASP A 9 -19.73 4.05 4.11
C ASP A 9 -18.89 4.98 3.22
N PHE A 10 -19.47 6.06 2.69
CA PHE A 10 -18.74 7.05 1.87
C PHE A 10 -17.65 7.81 2.65
N GLY A 11 -17.91 8.18 3.90
CA GLY A 11 -16.90 8.82 4.76
C GLY A 11 -15.69 7.93 4.99
N ASN A 12 -15.92 6.63 5.16
CA ASN A 12 -14.85 5.64 5.33
C ASN A 12 -14.00 5.50 4.08
N TYR A 13 -14.57 5.55 2.86
CA TYR A 13 -13.78 5.49 1.62
C TYR A 13 -12.91 6.74 1.41
N ALA A 14 -13.45 7.93 1.68
CA ALA A 14 -12.68 9.18 1.54
C ALA A 14 -11.51 9.23 2.52
N VAL A 15 -11.73 8.84 3.78
CA VAL A 15 -10.66 8.76 4.79
C VAL A 15 -9.64 7.68 4.42
N LEU A 16 -10.10 6.53 3.95
CA LEU A 16 -9.23 5.44 3.50
C LEU A 16 -8.33 5.88 2.33
N ASP A 17 -8.89 6.55 1.33
CA ASP A 17 -8.15 7.05 0.17
C ASP A 17 -7.16 8.13 0.58
N PHE A 18 -7.54 9.03 1.51
CA PHE A 18 -6.66 10.03 2.06
C PHE A 18 -5.47 9.41 2.80
N VAL A 19 -5.72 8.48 3.74
CA VAL A 19 -4.66 7.80 4.49
C VAL A 19 -3.76 7.00 3.57
N SER A 20 -4.35 6.27 2.61
CA SER A 20 -3.60 5.50 1.61
C SER A 20 -2.67 6.40 0.79
N THR A 21 -3.19 7.54 0.31
CA THR A 21 -2.43 8.53 -0.45
C THR A 21 -1.33 9.16 0.41
N LEU A 22 -1.63 9.48 1.67
CA LEU A 22 -0.67 10.07 2.58
C LEU A 22 0.51 9.13 2.82
N VAL A 23 0.24 7.86 3.15
CA VAL A 23 1.29 6.85 3.36
C VAL A 23 2.11 6.64 2.09
N HIS A 24 1.45 6.58 0.93
CA HIS A 24 2.13 6.50 -0.36
C HIS A 24 3.12 7.67 -0.53
N LYS A 25 2.68 8.91 -0.28
CA LYS A 25 3.54 10.10 -0.38
C LYS A 25 4.66 10.14 0.66
N VAL A 26 4.43 9.65 1.87
CA VAL A 26 5.49 9.53 2.90
C VAL A 26 6.59 8.59 2.43
N ILE A 27 6.25 7.45 1.81
CA ILE A 27 7.26 6.55 1.23
C ILE A 27 8.08 7.27 0.16
N TYR A 28 7.43 8.05 -0.70
CA TYR A 28 8.11 8.87 -1.72
C TYR A 28 9.12 9.85 -1.10
N VAL A 29 8.67 10.66 -0.15
CA VAL A 29 9.52 11.67 0.50
C VAL A 29 10.68 10.99 1.22
N PHE A 30 10.43 9.85 1.89
CA PHE A 30 11.47 9.06 2.54
C PHE A 30 12.52 8.58 1.54
N LEU A 31 12.11 7.98 0.43
CA LEU A 31 13.05 7.52 -0.59
C LEU A 31 13.83 8.68 -1.23
N GLN A 32 13.17 9.81 -1.48
CA GLN A 32 13.83 10.99 -2.02
C GLN A 32 14.91 11.53 -1.06
N ALA A 33 14.63 11.54 0.25
CA ALA A 33 15.55 12.07 1.26
C ALA A 33 16.70 11.12 1.60
N TYR A 34 16.46 9.80 1.63
CA TYR A 34 17.39 8.83 2.22
C TYR A 34 17.97 7.80 1.25
N ALA A 35 17.44 7.66 0.03
CA ALA A 35 18.07 6.78 -0.94
C ALA A 35 19.38 7.40 -1.45
N CYS A 36 20.37 6.57 -1.82
CA CYS A 36 21.65 7.06 -2.34
C CYS A 36 21.57 7.35 -3.84
N TRP A 37 21.65 8.62 -4.23
CA TRP A 37 21.44 9.07 -5.62
C TRP A 37 22.62 8.69 -6.54
N TRP A 38 23.76 8.32 -5.97
CA TRP A 38 24.95 7.88 -6.71
C TRP A 38 25.10 6.36 -6.82
N CYS A 39 24.17 5.58 -6.27
CA CYS A 39 24.20 4.13 -6.46
C CYS A 39 24.00 3.78 -7.93
N ARG A 40 24.86 2.91 -8.48
CA ARG A 40 24.72 2.35 -9.85
C ARG A 40 23.35 1.73 -10.15
N ALA A 41 22.62 1.35 -9.11
CA ALA A 41 21.31 0.73 -9.21
C ALA A 41 20.16 1.71 -8.94
N TRP A 42 20.41 3.02 -8.84
CA TRP A 42 19.41 4.06 -8.60
C TRP A 42 18.18 3.89 -9.52
N ASP A 43 18.41 3.82 -10.83
CA ASP A 43 17.33 3.69 -11.82
C ASP A 43 16.50 2.41 -11.63
N ARG A 44 17.11 1.33 -11.12
CA ARG A 44 16.39 0.08 -10.84
C ARG A 44 15.57 0.16 -9.55
N TYR A 45 16.13 0.84 -8.55
CA TYR A 45 15.53 0.93 -7.23
C TYR A 45 14.43 1.97 -7.14
N HIS A 46 14.54 3.04 -7.92
CA HIS A 46 13.60 4.15 -7.95
C HIS A 46 12.61 4.06 -9.12
N ALA A 47 13.03 3.50 -10.27
CA ALA A 47 12.28 3.47 -11.54
C ALA A 47 11.85 4.87 -12.05
N ALA A 48 11.46 4.93 -13.33
CA ALA A 48 10.93 6.15 -13.96
C ALA A 48 9.50 6.40 -13.47
N GLY A 49 9.38 6.87 -12.24
CA GLY A 49 8.09 7.06 -11.57
C GLY A 49 8.20 7.12 -10.06
N GLY A 50 9.27 6.55 -9.48
CA GLY A 50 9.45 6.44 -8.03
C GLY A 50 8.76 5.24 -7.39
N HIS A 51 8.26 4.31 -8.21
CA HIS A 51 7.62 3.06 -7.76
C HIS A 51 8.47 1.80 -7.93
N GLY A 52 9.78 1.96 -8.14
CA GLY A 52 10.72 0.86 -8.30
C GLY A 52 10.87 -0.05 -7.07
N ARG A 53 11.87 -0.93 -7.08
CA ARG A 53 12.02 -2.00 -6.08
C ARG A 53 12.01 -1.51 -4.62
N LEU A 54 12.61 -0.36 -4.32
CA LEU A 54 12.60 0.18 -2.95
C LEU A 54 11.19 0.61 -2.50
N PHE A 55 10.43 1.24 -3.40
CA PHE A 55 9.03 1.57 -3.12
C PHE A 55 8.22 0.30 -2.86
N GLN A 56 8.43 -0.75 -3.65
CA GLN A 56 7.72 -2.02 -3.47
C GLN A 56 8.04 -2.67 -2.11
N MET A 57 9.30 -2.62 -1.68
CA MET A 57 9.72 -3.16 -0.38
C MET A 57 9.10 -2.38 0.78
N LEU A 58 9.21 -1.05 0.76
CA LEU A 58 8.64 -0.19 1.80
C LEU A 58 7.11 -0.28 1.80
N GLY A 59 6.49 -0.29 0.62
CA GLY A 59 5.06 -0.44 0.45
C GLY A 59 4.55 -1.76 1.04
N LYS A 60 5.27 -2.87 0.85
CA LYS A 60 4.91 -4.14 1.50
C LYS A 60 4.91 -4.02 3.03
N ARG A 61 6.00 -3.48 3.59
CA ARG A 61 6.16 -3.32 5.05
C ARG A 61 5.11 -2.38 5.64
N MET A 62 4.87 -1.24 4.99
CA MET A 62 3.86 -0.27 5.42
C MET A 62 2.44 -0.82 5.27
N GLY A 63 2.17 -1.59 4.21
CA GLY A 63 0.88 -2.26 4.01
C GLY A 63 0.53 -3.25 5.13
N GLY A 64 1.52 -3.87 5.77
CA GLY A 64 1.31 -4.71 6.96
C GLY A 64 1.30 -3.93 8.29
N ALA A 65 2.12 -2.89 8.41
CA ALA A 65 2.26 -2.13 9.65
C ALA A 65 1.14 -1.12 9.90
N VAL A 66 0.73 -0.37 8.87
CA VAL A 66 -0.27 0.71 9.02
C VAL A 66 -1.63 0.20 9.47
N PRO A 67 -2.17 -0.92 8.95
CA PRO A 67 -3.45 -1.44 9.44
C PRO A 67 -3.41 -1.84 10.92
N ARG A 68 -2.27 -2.32 11.41
CA ARG A 68 -2.07 -2.65 12.83
C ARG A 68 -2.02 -1.40 13.71
N LEU A 69 -1.46 -0.31 13.19
CA LEU A 69 -1.30 0.94 13.93
C LEU A 69 -2.54 1.83 13.91
N LEU A 70 -3.24 1.91 12.78
CA LEU A 70 -4.33 2.85 12.55
C LEU A 70 -5.71 2.17 12.48
N GLY A 71 -5.78 0.84 12.50
CA GLY A 71 -7.03 0.09 12.38
C GLY A 71 -7.70 0.19 11.00
N VAL A 72 -7.02 0.78 10.02
CA VAL A 72 -7.54 0.95 8.64
C VAL A 72 -6.60 0.31 7.62
N PRO A 73 -7.12 -0.43 6.62
CA PRO A 73 -6.29 -0.94 5.54
C PRO A 73 -5.67 0.24 4.77
N VAL A 74 -4.61 0.01 4.00
CA VAL A 74 -4.08 1.03 3.07
C VAL A 74 -3.85 0.46 1.69
N LYS A 75 -4.28 1.22 0.67
CA LYS A 75 -4.12 0.87 -0.74
C LYS A 75 -2.94 1.64 -1.32
N LEU A 76 -1.75 1.04 -1.31
CA LEU A 76 -0.54 1.73 -1.77
C LEU A 76 -0.33 1.68 -3.29
N GLY A 77 -1.22 1.04 -4.05
CA GLY A 77 -1.17 0.99 -5.52
C GLY A 77 0.00 0.18 -6.07
N ARG A 78 0.52 -0.78 -5.29
CA ARG A 78 1.77 -1.48 -5.61
C ARG A 78 1.71 -2.20 -6.95
N VAL A 79 0.57 -2.84 -7.27
CA VAL A 79 0.44 -3.73 -8.44
C VAL A 79 0.32 -2.86 -9.68
N GLU A 80 -0.53 -1.85 -9.58
CA GLU A 80 -0.75 -0.83 -10.59
C GLU A 80 0.56 -0.12 -10.95
N SER A 81 1.39 0.15 -9.95
CA SER A 81 2.72 0.71 -10.11
C SER A 81 3.69 -0.25 -10.81
N LEU A 82 3.72 -1.53 -10.42
CA LEU A 82 4.57 -2.53 -11.09
C LEU A 82 4.22 -2.68 -12.57
N LEU A 83 2.92 -2.74 -12.88
CA LEU A 83 2.40 -2.82 -14.25
C LEU A 83 2.67 -1.53 -15.04
N GLY A 84 2.67 -0.39 -14.36
CA GLY A 84 3.09 0.90 -14.91
C GLY A 84 4.57 0.88 -15.31
N ASP A 85 5.44 0.51 -14.38
CA ASP A 85 6.90 0.45 -14.59
C ASP A 85 7.31 -0.57 -15.66
N SER A 86 6.56 -1.67 -15.79
CA SER A 86 6.78 -2.67 -16.83
C SER A 86 6.24 -2.28 -18.20
N GLY A 87 5.59 -1.12 -18.31
CA GLY A 87 4.95 -0.65 -19.54
C GLY A 87 3.76 -1.51 -19.98
N LEU A 88 3.23 -2.37 -19.10
CA LEU A 88 2.05 -3.21 -19.38
C LEU A 88 0.76 -2.39 -19.28
N ARG A 89 0.75 -1.34 -18.46
CA ARG A 89 -0.41 -0.44 -18.29
C ARG A 89 -0.60 0.50 -19.48
N GLU A 90 0.47 0.88 -20.16
CA GLU A 90 0.42 1.74 -21.35
C GLU A 90 0.16 0.90 -22.60
N GLY A 91 -1.11 0.51 -22.81
CA GLY A 91 -1.57 -0.11 -24.05
C GLY A 91 -1.52 0.79 -25.29
N LYS A 92 -0.66 1.82 -25.32
CA LYS A 92 -0.45 2.67 -26.49
C LYS A 92 0.78 2.17 -27.25
N GLU A 93 0.51 1.42 -28.31
CA GLU A 93 1.47 0.97 -29.34
C GLU A 93 2.44 -0.16 -28.95
N GLY A 94 1.91 -1.30 -28.49
CA GLY A 94 2.45 -2.64 -28.84
C GLY A 94 3.91 -2.98 -28.51
N ARG A 95 4.64 -2.14 -27.78
CA ARG A 95 6.01 -2.40 -27.34
C ARG A 95 6.08 -2.21 -25.84
N LEU A 96 6.56 -3.24 -25.14
CA LEU A 96 7.01 -3.13 -23.76
C LEU A 96 8.13 -2.08 -23.71
N ARG A 97 7.78 -0.80 -23.52
CA ARG A 97 8.75 0.29 -23.35
C ARG A 97 9.28 0.35 -21.92
N GLY A 98 8.57 -0.29 -20.99
CA GLY A 98 9.00 -0.44 -19.61
C GLY A 98 9.97 -1.59 -19.40
N ARG A 99 10.54 -1.66 -18.19
CA ARG A 99 11.48 -2.72 -17.81
C ARG A 99 10.69 -3.90 -17.27
N VAL A 100 10.88 -5.09 -17.84
CA VAL A 100 10.28 -6.31 -17.30
C VAL A 100 10.82 -6.57 -15.88
N PRO A 101 9.97 -6.87 -14.89
CA PRO A 101 10.42 -7.20 -13.54
C PRO A 101 11.39 -8.39 -13.56
N SER A 102 12.48 -8.28 -12.82
CA SER A 102 13.42 -9.38 -12.59
C SER A 102 12.88 -10.36 -11.54
N ALA A 103 13.48 -11.55 -11.43
CA ALA A 103 13.16 -12.51 -10.38
C ALA A 103 13.23 -11.87 -8.97
N HIS A 104 14.23 -11.02 -8.73
CA HIS A 104 14.39 -10.29 -7.46
C HIS A 104 13.31 -9.22 -7.21
N ASP A 105 12.63 -8.75 -8.25
CA ASP A 105 11.49 -7.87 -8.08
C ASP A 105 10.29 -8.69 -7.61
N PHE A 106 10.08 -9.89 -8.16
CA PHE A 106 9.04 -10.83 -7.72
C PHE A 106 9.26 -11.37 -6.30
N GLU A 107 10.51 -11.53 -5.86
CA GLU A 107 10.82 -11.85 -4.45
C GLU A 107 10.25 -10.82 -3.46
N VAL A 108 10.17 -9.54 -3.84
CA VAL A 108 9.57 -8.49 -2.97
C VAL A 108 8.06 -8.67 -2.84
N TRP A 109 7.43 -9.25 -3.84
CA TRP A 109 6.01 -9.57 -3.81
C TRP A 109 5.72 -10.74 -2.89
N ARG A 110 6.62 -11.75 -2.84
CA ARG A 110 6.40 -13.04 -2.19
C ARG A 110 4.95 -13.51 -2.39
N PHE A 111 4.60 -13.82 -3.64
CA PHE A 111 3.29 -14.39 -3.97
C PHE A 111 2.95 -15.63 -3.13
N GLU A 112 3.95 -16.26 -2.51
CA GLU A 112 3.85 -17.42 -1.63
C GLU A 112 3.41 -17.09 -0.18
N ASP A 113 3.52 -15.83 0.27
CA ASP A 113 3.31 -15.44 1.69
C ASP A 113 2.06 -14.57 1.92
N ALA A 114 1.24 -14.31 0.89
CA ALA A 114 0.10 -13.39 0.99
C ALA A 114 -0.93 -13.81 2.06
N ASP A 115 -1.01 -15.12 2.36
CA ASP A 115 -1.93 -15.67 3.35
C ASP A 115 -1.26 -15.89 4.74
N ALA A 116 0.07 -15.98 4.81
CA ALA A 116 0.78 -16.34 6.04
C ALA A 116 0.91 -15.18 7.06
N ASP A 117 0.99 -13.94 6.58
CA ASP A 117 1.16 -12.75 7.44
C ASP A 117 -0.17 -12.08 7.84
N ALA A 118 -1.27 -12.46 7.20
CA ALA A 118 -2.62 -11.98 7.52
C ALA A 118 -3.24 -12.71 8.72
N ASP A 119 -2.85 -13.98 8.95
CA ASP A 119 -3.46 -14.85 9.97
C ASP A 119 -2.71 -14.89 11.31
N ALA A 120 -1.49 -14.36 11.40
CA ALA A 120 -0.66 -14.63 12.57
C ALA A 120 -0.94 -13.75 13.81
N ASP A 121 -1.61 -12.58 13.70
CA ASP A 121 -1.77 -11.73 14.91
C ASP A 121 -2.85 -10.63 14.90
N VAL A 122 -3.65 -10.49 13.83
CA VAL A 122 -4.77 -9.53 13.82
C VAL A 122 -6.07 -10.31 13.90
N GLN A 123 -6.27 -10.98 15.03
CA GLN A 123 -7.59 -11.52 15.35
C GLN A 123 -8.58 -10.36 15.33
N GLY A 124 -9.64 -10.47 14.53
CA GLY A 124 -10.77 -9.53 14.50
C GLY A 124 -11.46 -9.32 15.86
N ALA A 125 -11.00 -9.99 16.91
CA ALA A 125 -11.29 -9.71 18.31
C ALA A 125 -10.86 -8.31 18.74
N ASP A 126 -9.71 -7.80 18.30
CA ASP A 126 -9.16 -6.54 18.83
C ASP A 126 -9.83 -5.29 18.24
N VAL A 127 -10.14 -5.34 16.93
CA VAL A 127 -10.93 -4.29 16.27
C VAL A 127 -12.37 -4.29 16.78
N ARG A 128 -13.00 -5.46 16.99
CA ARG A 128 -14.33 -5.53 17.62
C ARG A 128 -14.31 -4.98 19.04
N ARG A 129 -13.28 -5.30 19.85
CA ARG A 129 -13.12 -4.75 21.19
C ARG A 129 -12.97 -3.24 21.21
N LEU A 130 -12.21 -2.67 20.26
CA LEU A 130 -12.05 -1.23 20.14
C LEU A 130 -13.37 -0.55 19.77
N ILE A 131 -14.14 -1.15 18.86
CA ILE A 131 -15.47 -0.66 18.46
C ILE A 131 -16.44 -0.74 19.64
N GLU A 132 -16.50 -1.86 20.36
CA GLU A 132 -17.38 -2.06 21.52
C GLU A 132 -17.04 -1.10 22.67
N LYS A 133 -15.74 -0.93 22.97
CA LYS A 133 -15.29 0.03 23.98
C LYS A 133 -15.69 1.46 23.61
N THR A 134 -15.45 1.86 22.37
CA THR A 134 -15.82 3.19 21.88
C THR A 134 -17.34 3.38 21.92
N LEU A 135 -18.15 2.37 21.61
CA LEU A 135 -19.61 2.50 21.70
C LEU A 135 -20.09 2.58 23.16
N SER A 136 -19.45 1.86 24.09
CA SER A 136 -19.82 1.89 25.52
C SER A 136 -19.47 3.21 26.23
N GLU A 137 -18.43 3.90 25.79
CA GLU A 137 -18.03 5.20 26.36
C GLU A 137 -18.94 6.36 25.92
N TRP A 138 -19.85 6.12 24.96
CA TRP A 138 -20.72 7.13 24.35
C TRP A 138 -22.21 6.95 24.71
N GLU A 139 -22.55 5.95 25.53
CA GLU A 139 -23.91 5.74 26.08
C GLU A 139 -24.11 6.39 27.47
N VAL A 140 -23.28 7.38 27.83
CA VAL A 140 -23.42 8.22 29.04
C VAL A 140 -24.00 9.59 28.68
#